data_AF-A0A962B0G6-F1
#
_entry.id   AF-A0A962B0G6-F1
#
_cell.length_a   1.000
_cell.length_b   1.000
_cell.length_c   1.000
_cell.angle_alpha   90.00
_cell.angle_beta   90.00
_cell.angle_gamma   90.00
#
_symmetry.space_group_name_H-M   'P 1'
#
loop_
_entity.id
_entity.type
_entity.pdbx_description
1 polymer ?
#
loop_
_entity_poly.entity_id
_entity_poly.type
_entity_poly.pdbx_seq_one_letter_code
_entity_poly.pdbx_strand_id
1 'polypeptide(L)'
;MMPRWIADGSPLALVLGVMLALVMPAGRLAAQPSGAEPASLIVVFDGSGSMWGRLGTERDNKLDLARTALKAAIETHKGAGRLGLASFGHRRKGDCSDAAIVAPLAPTGDSAIE
;
A
#
# COMPACT_ATOMS: atom_id res chain seq x y z
N MET A 1 53.90 -5.58 18.75
CA MET A 1 54.73 -4.70 19.58
C MET A 1 54.04 -3.35 19.68
N MET A 2 53.44 -3.04 20.83
CA MET A 2 52.85 -1.72 21.05
C MET A 2 53.87 -0.78 21.70
N PRO A 3 53.93 0.50 21.31
CA PRO A 3 54.94 1.40 21.83
C PRO A 3 54.63 1.77 23.29
N ARG A 4 55.67 1.71 24.14
CA ARG A 4 55.61 1.81 25.61
C ARG A 4 54.98 3.11 26.16
N TRP A 5 54.84 4.16 25.36
CA TRP A 5 54.30 5.45 25.79
C TRP A 5 52.77 5.47 25.95
N ILE A 6 52.06 4.43 25.50
CA ILE A 6 50.59 4.30 25.64
C ILE A 6 50.18 3.80 27.04
N ALA A 7 51.08 3.15 27.78
CA ALA A 7 50.75 2.48 29.04
C ALA A 7 50.77 3.38 30.30
N ASP A 8 51.41 4.56 30.23
CA ASP A 8 51.74 5.36 31.43
C ASP A 8 50.77 6.52 31.73
N GLY A 9 49.61 6.62 31.05
CA GLY A 9 48.56 7.57 31.43
C GLY A 9 48.97 9.05 31.44
N SER A 10 49.91 9.44 30.58
CA SER A 10 50.42 10.82 30.54
C SER A 10 49.29 11.85 30.26
N PRO A 11 49.29 13.02 30.92
CA PRO A 11 48.23 14.01 30.76
C PRO A 11 48.13 14.55 29.33
N LEU A 12 49.23 14.48 28.57
CA LEU A 12 49.27 14.80 27.13
C LEU A 12 48.52 13.78 26.27
N ALA A 13 48.55 12.49 26.61
CA ALA A 13 47.79 11.45 25.91
C ALA A 13 46.27 11.56 26.18
N LEU A 14 45.90 11.99 27.40
CA LEU A 14 44.51 12.30 27.77
C LEU A 14 43.98 13.53 27.02
N VAL A 15 44.76 14.62 26.95
CA VAL A 15 44.34 15.85 26.24
C VAL A 15 44.24 15.64 24.73
N LEU A 16 45.15 14.88 24.12
CA LEU A 16 45.09 14.54 22.69
C LEU A 16 43.91 13.60 22.36
N GLY A 17 43.60 12.66 23.24
CA GLY A 17 42.43 11.77 23.11
C GLY A 17 41.10 12.51 23.22
N VAL A 18 41.00 13.50 24.11
CA VAL A 18 39.79 14.34 24.30
C VAL A 18 39.59 15.33 23.13
N MET A 19 40.67 15.89 22.58
CA MET A 19 40.60 16.77 21.40
C MET A 19 40.17 16.02 20.13
N LEU A 20 40.55 14.75 19.97
CA LEU A 20 40.13 13.93 18.82
C LEU A 20 38.66 13.49 18.92
N ALA A 21 38.10 13.38 20.14
CA ALA A 21 36.70 13.03 20.36
C ALA A 21 35.73 14.20 20.07
N LEU A 22 36.21 15.44 20.01
CA LEU A 22 35.36 16.63 19.86
C LEU A 22 35.11 17.05 18.39
N VAL A 23 35.71 16.37 17.42
CA VAL A 23 35.50 16.62 15.98
C VAL A 23 34.68 15.49 15.34
N MET A 24 33.70 14.96 16.07
CA MET A 24 32.62 14.21 15.40
C MET A 24 31.75 15.23 14.66
N PRO A 25 31.70 15.25 13.32
CA PRO A 25 30.65 15.98 12.65
C PRO A 25 29.35 15.36 13.14
N ALA A 26 28.50 16.15 13.79
CA ALA A 26 27.14 15.75 14.08
C ALA A 26 26.53 15.30 12.75
N GLY A 27 26.50 13.97 12.55
CA GLY A 27 26.05 13.37 11.31
C GLY A 27 24.68 13.93 11.04
N ARG A 28 24.52 14.61 9.89
CA ARG A 28 23.19 15.06 9.48
C ARG A 28 22.34 13.81 9.42
N LEU A 29 21.34 13.72 10.30
CA LEU A 29 20.22 12.81 10.10
C LEU A 29 19.60 13.25 8.78
N ALA A 30 20.03 12.64 7.68
CA ALA A 30 19.27 12.66 6.46
C ALA A 30 17.94 12.01 6.83
N ALA A 31 16.87 12.81 6.82
CA ALA A 31 15.52 12.27 6.88
C ALA A 31 15.42 11.29 5.73
N GLN A 32 15.40 9.98 6.04
CA GLN A 32 15.14 8.99 5.02
C GLN A 32 13.73 9.31 4.50
N PRO A 33 13.54 9.49 3.18
CA PRO A 33 12.19 9.57 2.66
C PRO A 33 11.49 8.28 3.12
N SER A 34 10.50 8.38 4.00
CA SER A 34 9.65 7.24 4.27
C SER A 34 8.90 7.03 2.95
N GLY A 35 9.38 6.10 2.13
CA GLY A 35 8.64 5.67 0.96
C GLY A 35 7.28 5.22 1.45
N ALA A 36 6.25 6.04 1.21
CA ALA A 36 4.90 5.65 1.53
C ALA A 36 4.60 4.42 0.66
N GLU A 37 4.24 3.31 1.29
CA GLU A 37 3.76 2.15 0.53
C GLU A 37 2.58 2.59 -0.36
N PRO A 38 2.49 2.06 -1.59
CA PRO A 38 1.40 2.38 -2.48
C PRO A 38 0.06 2.03 -1.80
N ALA A 39 -0.89 2.97 -1.86
CA ALA A 39 -2.21 2.79 -1.26
C ALA A 39 -2.87 1.52 -1.80
N SER A 40 -3.49 0.73 -0.92
CA SER A 40 -4.16 -0.52 -1.27
C SER A 40 -5.67 -0.38 -1.08
N LEU A 41 -6.45 -0.71 -2.11
CA LEU A 41 -7.91 -0.67 -2.12
C LEU A 41 -8.47 -2.05 -2.50
N ILE A 42 -9.47 -2.53 -1.75
CA ILE A 42 -10.27 -3.69 -2.15
C ILE A 42 -11.71 -3.22 -2.32
N VAL A 43 -12.26 -3.41 -3.51
CA VAL A 43 -13.67 -3.17 -3.79
C VAL A 43 -14.44 -4.46 -3.52
N VAL A 44 -15.52 -4.36 -2.74
CA VAL A 44 -16.45 -5.47 -2.52
C VAL A 44 -17.72 -5.20 -3.32
N PHE A 45 -18.01 -6.06 -4.30
CA PHE A 45 -19.08 -5.87 -5.26
C PHE A 45 -20.26 -6.81 -4.99
N ASP A 46 -21.45 -6.25 -4.76
CA ASP A 46 -22.69 -7.00 -4.56
C ASP A 46 -23.19 -7.58 -5.89
N GLY A 47 -23.24 -8.91 -5.99
CA GLY A 47 -23.81 -9.67 -7.10
C GLY A 47 -25.17 -10.30 -6.78
N SER A 48 -25.74 -10.02 -5.60
CA SER A 48 -26.95 -10.65 -5.10
C SER A 48 -28.17 -10.44 -6.01
N GLY A 49 -29.20 -11.26 -5.80
CA GLY A 49 -30.42 -11.24 -6.62
C GLY A 49 -31.11 -9.87 -6.74
N SER A 50 -30.93 -8.98 -5.76
CA SER A 50 -31.55 -7.64 -5.78
C SER A 50 -30.90 -6.68 -6.78
N MET A 51 -29.64 -6.94 -7.15
CA MET A 51 -28.86 -6.15 -8.11
C MET A 51 -29.30 -6.39 -9.56
N TRP A 52 -29.93 -7.54 -9.83
CA TRP A 52 -30.53 -7.84 -11.13
C TRP A 52 -31.85 -7.09 -11.40
N GLY A 53 -32.37 -6.37 -10.40
CA GLY A 53 -33.53 -5.49 -10.57
C GLY A 53 -33.21 -4.25 -11.40
N ARG A 54 -34.15 -3.83 -12.26
CA ARG A 54 -34.05 -2.59 -13.05
C ARG A 54 -34.13 -1.34 -12.17
N LEU A 55 -33.39 -0.30 -12.56
CA LEU A 55 -33.50 1.03 -11.95
C LEU A 55 -34.50 1.88 -12.74
N GLY A 56 -35.77 1.80 -12.36
CA GLY A 56 -36.86 2.45 -13.09
C GLY A 56 -37.26 1.67 -14.35
N THR A 57 -38.00 2.32 -15.25
CA THR A 57 -38.54 1.67 -16.46
C THR A 57 -37.53 1.59 -17.59
N GLU A 58 -36.66 2.58 -17.73
CA GLU A 58 -35.80 2.74 -18.92
C GLU A 58 -34.34 2.31 -18.73
N ARG A 59 -33.82 2.26 -17.50
CA ARG A 59 -32.40 1.97 -17.26
C ARG A 59 -32.11 0.47 -17.17
N ASP A 60 -30.86 0.12 -17.39
CA ASP A 60 -30.33 -1.22 -17.14
C ASP A 60 -30.51 -1.63 -15.67
N ASN A 61 -30.25 -2.91 -15.39
CA ASN A 61 -30.28 -3.39 -14.01
C ASN A 61 -29.16 -2.75 -13.17
N LYS A 62 -29.32 -2.77 -11.84
CA LYS A 62 -28.35 -2.17 -10.92
C LYS A 62 -26.94 -2.75 -11.10
N LEU A 63 -26.84 -4.04 -11.41
CA LEU A 63 -25.57 -4.73 -11.63
C LEU A 63 -24.80 -4.11 -12.81
N ASP A 64 -25.46 -3.91 -13.95
CA ASP A 64 -24.85 -3.37 -15.17
C ASP A 64 -24.44 -1.90 -14.99
N LEU A 65 -25.27 -1.11 -14.29
CA LEU A 65 -24.94 0.25 -13.93
C LEU A 65 -23.75 0.31 -12.94
N ALA A 66 -23.73 -0.57 -11.94
CA ALA A 66 -22.64 -0.64 -10.98
C ALA A 66 -21.32 -1.09 -11.63
N ARG A 67 -21.36 -2.04 -12.57
CA ARG A 67 -20.19 -2.45 -13.37
C ARG A 67 -19.65 -1.29 -14.21
N THR A 68 -20.54 -0.55 -14.85
CA THR A 68 -20.17 0.62 -15.66
C THR A 68 -19.51 1.70 -14.80
N ALA A 69 -20.09 2.01 -13.65
CA ALA A 69 -19.54 2.98 -12.70
C ALA A 69 -18.19 2.52 -12.13
N LEU A 70 -18.07 1.25 -11.77
CA LEU A 70 -16.81 0.68 -11.27
C LEU A 70 -15.71 0.76 -12.33
N LYS A 71 -16.01 0.42 -13.59
CA LYS A 71 -15.06 0.54 -14.70
C LYS A 71 -14.58 1.99 -14.86
N ALA A 72 -15.50 2.96 -14.84
CA ALA A 72 -15.15 4.38 -14.90
C ALA A 72 -14.28 4.82 -13.71
N ALA A 73 -14.57 4.34 -12.49
CA ALA A 73 -13.79 4.65 -11.30
C ALA A 73 -12.36 4.07 -11.34
N ILE A 74 -12.20 2.86 -11.89
CA ILE A 74 -10.88 2.22 -12.07
C ILE A 74 -10.03 3.03 -13.05
N GLU A 75 -10.62 3.45 -14.16
CA GLU A 75 -9.94 4.25 -15.18
C GLU A 75 -9.42 5.59 -14.62
N THR A 76 -10.18 6.25 -13.73
CA THR A 76 -9.74 7.51 -13.11
C THR A 76 -8.68 7.33 -12.03
N HIS A 77 -8.50 6.12 -11.49
CA HIS A 77 -7.54 5.81 -10.42
C HIS A 77 -6.32 5.02 -10.89
N LYS A 78 -6.06 4.95 -12.20
CA LYS A 78 -4.86 4.30 -12.74
C LYS A 78 -3.59 4.91 -12.14
N GLY A 79 -2.67 4.06 -11.70
CA GLY A 79 -1.43 4.47 -11.04
C GLY A 79 -1.56 4.96 -9.59
N ALA A 80 -2.77 4.97 -9.00
CA ALA A 80 -2.98 5.44 -7.63
C ALA A 80 -2.49 4.46 -6.54
N GLY A 81 -2.12 3.23 -6.93
CA GLY A 81 -1.64 2.21 -6.01
C GLY A 81 -2.02 0.81 -6.45
N ARG A 82 -2.52 0.01 -5.50
CA ARG A 82 -2.96 -1.38 -5.72
C ARG A 82 -4.46 -1.50 -5.55
N LEU A 83 -5.09 -2.31 -6.38
CA LEU A 83 -6.52 -2.57 -6.41
C LEU A 83 -6.81 -4.07 -6.48
N GLY A 84 -7.77 -4.52 -5.67
CA GLY A 84 -8.33 -5.87 -5.73
C GLY A 84 -9.85 -5.83 -5.78
N LEU A 85 -10.46 -6.93 -6.20
CA LEU A 85 -11.91 -7.05 -6.31
C LEU A 85 -12.39 -8.34 -5.62
N ALA A 86 -13.34 -8.18 -4.71
CA ALA A 86 -14.12 -9.25 -4.14
C ALA A 86 -15.58 -9.11 -4.59
N SER A 87 -16.29 -10.24 -4.71
CA SER A 87 -17.73 -10.23 -4.95
C SER A 87 -18.46 -11.15 -3.99
N PHE A 88 -19.73 -10.89 -3.72
CA PHE A 88 -20.60 -11.82 -3.00
C PHE A 88 -21.94 -12.04 -3.71
N GLY A 89 -22.55 -13.19 -3.49
CA GLY A 89 -23.88 -13.51 -4.03
C GLY A 89 -23.92 -13.65 -5.56
N HIS A 90 -22.77 -13.86 -6.21
CA HIS A 90 -22.63 -13.86 -7.67
C HIS A 90 -23.01 -15.21 -8.32
N ARG A 91 -22.91 -16.34 -7.61
CA ARG A 91 -23.21 -17.68 -8.15
C ARG A 91 -24.55 -18.22 -7.68
N ARG A 92 -24.95 -17.91 -6.44
CA ARG A 92 -26.19 -18.42 -5.84
C ARG A 92 -27.05 -17.28 -5.31
N LYS A 93 -28.28 -17.17 -5.83
CA LYS A 93 -29.24 -16.17 -5.39
C LYS A 93 -29.60 -16.40 -3.91
N GLY A 94 -29.41 -15.38 -3.08
CA GLY A 94 -29.78 -15.41 -1.66
C GLY A 94 -28.72 -16.02 -0.73
N ASP A 95 -27.55 -16.39 -1.26
CA ASP A 95 -26.43 -16.88 -0.47
C ASP A 95 -25.43 -15.74 -0.20
N CYS A 96 -25.59 -15.07 0.95
CA CYS A 96 -24.66 -14.02 1.39
C CYS A 96 -23.28 -14.56 1.78
N SER A 97 -23.12 -15.88 1.93
CA SER A 97 -21.85 -16.53 2.27
C SER A 97 -21.01 -16.86 1.03
N ASP A 98 -21.56 -16.68 -0.17
CA ASP A 98 -20.89 -16.87 -1.46
C ASP A 98 -19.97 -15.68 -1.79
N ALA A 99 -19.00 -15.38 -0.92
CA ALA A 99 -18.00 -14.36 -1.13
C ALA A 99 -16.72 -14.96 -1.75
N ALA A 100 -16.17 -14.30 -2.77
CA ALA A 100 -14.94 -14.72 -3.43
C ALA A 100 -14.10 -13.52 -3.84
N ILE A 101 -12.77 -13.68 -3.74
CA ILE A 101 -11.82 -12.78 -4.41
C ILE A 101 -11.89 -13.11 -5.89
N VAL A 102 -12.45 -12.20 -6.68
CA VAL A 102 -12.55 -12.33 -8.15
C VAL A 102 -11.33 -11.77 -8.85
N ALA A 103 -10.66 -10.80 -8.22
CA ALA A 103 -9.33 -10.39 -8.63
C ALA A 103 -8.43 -10.05 -7.43
N PRO A 104 -7.19 -10.58 -7.41
CA PRO A 104 -6.26 -10.31 -6.32
C PRO A 104 -5.79 -8.85 -6.35
N LEU A 105 -5.23 -8.39 -5.23
CA LEU A 105 -4.69 -7.05 -5.09
C LEU A 105 -3.44 -6.86 -5.97
N ALA A 106 -3.55 -6.10 -7.05
CA ALA A 106 -2.51 -5.84 -8.05
C ALA A 106 -2.38 -4.34 -8.38
N PRO A 107 -1.27 -3.85 -8.96
CA PRO A 107 -1.15 -2.46 -9.38
C PRO A 107 -2.28 -2.01 -10.32
N THR A 108 -2.83 -0.81 -10.10
CA THR A 108 -3.94 -0.28 -10.90
C THR A 108 -3.44 0.11 -12.31
N GLY A 109 -3.54 -0.82 -13.27
CA GLY A 109 -3.09 -0.61 -14.65
C GLY A 109 -2.87 -1.91 -15.45
N ASP A 110 -2.53 -3.01 -14.77
CA ASP A 110 -2.28 -4.30 -15.39
C ASP A 110 -3.42 -5.28 -15.07
N SER A 111 -4.35 -5.50 -16.00
CA SER A 111 -5.30 -6.64 -16.05
C SER A 111 -6.06 -7.00 -14.75
N ALA A 112 -6.05 -6.13 -13.74
CA ALA A 112 -6.46 -6.47 -12.39
C ALA A 112 -7.98 -6.62 -12.26
N ILE A 113 -8.75 -6.13 -13.23
CA ILE A 113 -10.22 -6.22 -13.25
C ILE A 113 -10.66 -6.24 -14.72
N GLU A 114 -10.53 -7.40 -15.37
CA GLU A 114 -11.19 -7.68 -16.65
C GLU A 114 -12.37 -8.64 -16.46
#